data_AF-A0A380CY22-F1
#
_entry.id   AF-A0A380CY22-F1
#
_cell.length_a   1.000
_cell.length_b   1.000
_cell.length_c   1.000
_cell.angle_alpha   90.00
_cell.angle_beta   90.00
_cell.angle_gamma   90.00
#
_symmetry.space_group_name_H-M   'P 1'
#
loop_
_entity.id
_entity.type
_entity.pdbx_description
1 polymer ?
#
loop_
_entity_poly.entity_id
_entity_poly.type
_entity_poly.pdbx_seq_one_letter_code
_entity_poly.pdbx_strand_id
1 'polypeptide(L)'
;MKRKNIIFWVATTILILWEGLMPLGTLLFAPQYVNAGTKPLGYPDYFAYTLIICKVLGVIAISFPSVPVKVKEWAYAGLTFNLIFAFISHAYVDQVMSYMIMPLAVLAILILSYCYNPRIVHGKAVTA
;
A
#
# COMPACT_ATOMS: atom_id res chain seq x y z
N MET A 1 1.04 24.12 -8.15
CA MET A 1 2.13 23.32 -7.52
C MET A 1 1.86 22.98 -6.06
N LYS A 2 1.62 23.95 -5.16
CA LYS A 2 1.40 23.70 -3.72
C LYS A 2 0.23 22.74 -3.42
N ARG A 3 -0.95 22.94 -4.04
CA ARG A 3 -2.14 22.09 -3.85
C ARG A 3 -1.89 20.62 -4.22
N LYS A 4 -1.23 20.34 -5.36
CA LYS A 4 -0.91 18.98 -5.79
C LYS A 4 0.04 18.29 -4.80
N ASN A 5 1.06 19.00 -4.32
CA ASN A 5 1.98 18.47 -3.32
C ASN A 5 1.29 18.19 -1.98
N ILE A 6 0.34 19.03 -1.55
CA ILE A 6 -0.44 18.78 -0.33
C ILE A 6 -1.26 17.50 -0.48
N ILE A 7 -2.00 17.34 -1.60
CA ILE A 7 -2.79 16.13 -1.86
C ILE A 7 -1.90 14.88 -1.84
N PHE A 8 -0.74 14.93 -2.50
CA PHE A 8 0.23 13.85 -2.49
C PHE A 8 0.67 13.48 -1.07
N TRP A 9 1.09 14.46 -0.27
CA TRP A 9 1.60 14.19 1.08
C TRP A 9 0.50 13.72 2.03
N VAL A 10 -0.71 14.25 1.93
CA VAL A 10 -1.86 13.76 2.72
C VAL A 10 -2.14 12.29 2.39
N ALA A 11 -2.28 11.95 1.09
CA ALA A 11 -2.51 10.57 0.67
C ALA A 11 -1.36 9.63 1.08
N THR A 12 -0.11 10.08 0.90
CA THR A 12 1.07 9.29 1.22
C THR A 12 1.24 9.07 2.71
N THR A 13 0.94 10.06 3.56
CA THR A 13 0.94 9.88 5.03
C THR A 13 -0.11 8.86 5.47
N ILE A 14 -1.30 8.88 4.86
CA ILE A 14 -2.32 7.86 5.15
C ILE A 14 -1.81 6.48 4.76
N LEU A 15 -1.16 6.32 3.58
CA LEU A 15 -0.55 5.05 3.18
C LEU A 15 0.57 4.62 4.13
N ILE A 16 1.41 5.56 4.59
CA ILE A 16 2.46 5.26 5.57
C ILE A 16 1.86 4.70 6.85
N LEU A 17 0.81 5.32 7.36
CA LEU A 17 0.14 4.87 8.57
C LEU A 17 -0.54 3.52 8.37
N TRP A 18 -1.29 3.37 7.27
CA TRP A 18 -2.19 2.24 7.05
C TRP A 18 -1.48 1.00 6.50
N GLU A 19 -0.66 1.16 5.47
CA GLU A 19 0.03 0.03 4.82
C GLU A 19 1.40 -0.25 5.44
N GLY A 20 2.04 0.76 6.05
CA GLY A 20 3.37 0.63 6.64
C GLY A 20 3.34 0.41 8.16
N LEU A 21 2.98 1.45 8.91
CA LEU A 21 3.14 1.49 10.36
C LEU A 21 2.17 0.58 11.11
N MET A 22 0.90 0.50 10.71
CA MET A 22 -0.04 -0.39 11.41
C MET A 22 0.36 -1.87 11.30
N PRO A 23 0.60 -2.45 10.11
CA PRO A 23 0.98 -3.86 10.01
C PRO A 23 2.36 -4.15 10.62
N LEU A 24 3.32 -3.23 10.48
CA LEU A 24 4.62 -3.34 11.14
C LEU A 24 4.48 -3.27 12.67
N GLY A 25 3.62 -2.38 13.18
CA GLY A 25 3.32 -2.26 14.60
C GLY A 25 2.67 -3.52 15.15
N THR A 26 1.72 -4.11 14.42
CA THR A 26 1.16 -5.43 14.76
C THR A 26 2.24 -6.49 14.83
N LEU A 27 3.16 -6.52 13.87
CA LEU A 27 4.28 -7.47 13.86
C LEU A 27 5.20 -7.32 15.08
N LEU A 28 5.54 -6.09 15.46
CA LEU A 28 6.51 -5.83 16.54
C LEU A 28 5.90 -5.88 17.93
N PHE A 29 4.66 -5.43 18.10
CA PHE A 29 4.07 -5.19 19.42
C PHE A 29 2.87 -6.11 19.73
N ALA A 30 2.27 -6.74 18.71
CA ALA A 30 1.11 -7.60 18.89
C ALA A 30 1.15 -8.80 17.93
N PRO A 31 2.23 -9.61 17.96
CA PRO A 31 2.50 -10.65 16.96
C PRO A 31 1.37 -11.70 16.84
N GLN A 32 0.59 -11.91 17.90
CA GLN A 32 -0.57 -12.80 17.90
C GLN A 32 -1.68 -12.39 16.91
N TYR A 33 -1.69 -11.13 16.46
CA TYR A 33 -2.68 -10.61 15.50
C TYR A 33 -2.14 -10.47 14.07
N VAL A 34 -0.87 -10.81 13.82
CA VAL A 34 -0.24 -10.65 12.49
C VAL A 34 -1.01 -11.37 11.39
N ASN A 35 -1.54 -12.56 11.69
CA ASN A 35 -2.26 -13.38 10.73
C ASN A 35 -3.78 -13.17 10.79
N ALA A 36 -4.28 -12.19 11.56
CA ALA A 36 -5.73 -12.01 11.75
C ALA A 36 -6.48 -11.76 10.43
N GLY A 37 -5.88 -11.03 9.50
CA GLY A 37 -6.48 -10.75 8.19
C GLY A 37 -6.22 -11.81 7.11
N THR A 38 -5.28 -12.73 7.32
CA THR A 38 -4.85 -13.69 6.29
C THR A 38 -5.21 -15.14 6.63
N LYS A 39 -5.25 -15.48 7.91
CA LYS A 39 -5.58 -16.83 8.40
C LYS A 39 -7.02 -17.26 8.07
N PRO A 40 -8.06 -16.41 8.21
CA PRO A 40 -9.41 -16.76 7.76
C PRO A 40 -9.50 -17.03 6.26
N LEU A 41 -8.57 -16.47 5.47
CA LEU A 41 -8.49 -16.67 4.02
C LEU A 41 -7.74 -17.96 3.63
N GLY A 42 -7.23 -18.72 4.60
CA GLY A 42 -6.48 -19.95 4.37
C GLY A 42 -5.02 -19.74 3.93
N TYR A 43 -4.49 -18.52 4.05
CA TYR A 43 -3.09 -18.27 3.73
C TYR A 43 -2.15 -18.85 4.79
N PRO A 44 -0.98 -19.38 4.39
CA PRO A 44 0.05 -19.84 5.31
C PRO A 44 0.66 -18.65 6.06
N ASP A 45 1.14 -18.88 7.29
CA ASP A 45 1.63 -17.80 8.17
C ASP A 45 2.74 -16.97 7.51
N TYR A 46 3.70 -17.58 6.81
CA TYR A 46 4.80 -16.87 6.15
C TYR A 46 4.32 -15.79 5.16
N PHE A 47 3.11 -15.96 4.58
CA PHE A 47 2.53 -15.02 3.64
C PHE A 47 2.30 -13.67 4.32
N ALA A 48 1.74 -13.65 5.53
CA ALA A 48 1.48 -12.40 6.26
C ALA A 48 2.78 -11.65 6.57
N TYR A 49 3.80 -12.35 7.09
CA TYR A 49 5.10 -11.74 7.39
C TYR A 49 5.75 -11.14 6.14
N THR A 50 5.77 -11.92 5.05
CA THR A 50 6.33 -11.46 3.76
C THR A 50 5.57 -10.25 3.24
N LEU A 51 4.23 -10.29 3.34
CA LEU A 51 3.37 -9.20 2.90
C LEU A 51 3.63 -7.91 3.66
N ILE A 52 3.77 -7.97 4.99
CA ILE A 52 4.09 -6.81 5.82
C ILE A 52 5.42 -6.19 5.41
N ILE A 53 6.46 -7.01 5.22
CA ILE A 53 7.77 -6.53 4.78
C ILE A 53 7.67 -5.84 3.42
N CYS A 54 7.01 -6.46 2.45
CA CYS A 54 6.81 -5.88 1.12
C CYS A 54 6.04 -4.54 1.17
N LYS A 55 4.98 -4.45 1.99
CA LYS A 55 4.20 -3.21 2.16
C LYS A 55 5.06 -2.08 2.73
N VAL A 56 5.83 -2.36 3.79
CA VAL A 56 6.74 -1.39 4.41
C VAL A 56 7.78 -0.89 3.40
N LEU A 57 8.41 -1.79 2.66
CA LEU A 57 9.37 -1.43 1.61
C LEU A 57 8.72 -0.57 0.51
N GLY A 58 7.52 -0.93 0.07
CA GLY A 58 6.77 -0.18 -0.94
C GLY A 58 6.43 1.24 -0.49
N VAL A 59 5.93 1.38 0.74
CA VAL A 59 5.64 2.69 1.35
C VAL A 59 6.90 3.54 1.46
N ILE A 60 8.01 2.98 1.96
CA ILE A 60 9.30 3.67 2.05
C ILE A 60 9.74 4.16 0.66
N ALA A 61 9.67 3.29 -0.35
CA ALA A 61 10.05 3.65 -1.72
C ALA A 61 9.23 4.84 -2.26
N ILE A 62 7.93 4.88 -1.99
CA ILE A 62 7.04 5.98 -2.39
C ILE A 62 7.42 7.29 -1.68
N SER A 63 7.63 7.24 -0.36
CA SER A 63 7.81 8.42 0.50
C SER A 63 9.18 9.09 0.35
N PHE A 64 10.25 8.33 0.14
CA PHE A 64 11.60 8.90 0.11
C PHE A 64 11.90 9.61 -1.23
N PRO A 65 12.32 10.89 -1.22
CA PRO A 65 12.54 11.66 -2.44
C PRO A 65 13.76 11.21 -3.25
N SER A 66 14.73 10.54 -2.62
CA SER A 66 15.96 10.04 -3.25
C SER A 66 15.78 8.73 -4.02
N VAL A 67 14.65 8.04 -3.86
CA VAL A 67 14.39 6.76 -4.52
C VAL A 67 14.17 6.96 -6.02
N PRO A 68 14.83 6.18 -6.90
CA PRO A 68 14.66 6.30 -8.34
C PRO A 68 13.20 6.13 -8.79
N VAL A 69 12.80 6.87 -9.84
CA VAL A 69 11.41 6.85 -10.35
C VAL A 69 10.95 5.43 -10.72
N LYS A 70 11.81 4.63 -11.36
CA LYS A 70 11.48 3.23 -11.71
C LYS A 70 11.12 2.38 -10.49
N VAL A 71 11.84 2.54 -9.38
CA VAL A 71 11.57 1.80 -8.13
C VAL A 71 10.27 2.28 -7.48
N LYS A 72 9.95 3.58 -7.59
CA LYS A 72 8.64 4.10 -7.16
C LYS A 72 7.50 3.47 -7.95
N GLU A 73 7.62 3.36 -9.28
CA GLU A 73 6.62 2.71 -10.12
C GLU A 73 6.42 1.24 -9.71
N TRP A 74 7.49 0.51 -9.40
CA TRP A 74 7.38 -0.86 -8.87
C TRP A 74 6.67 -0.93 -7.53
N ALA A 75 6.94 0.01 -6.62
CA ALA A 75 6.27 0.08 -5.34
C ALA A 75 4.76 0.36 -5.51
N TYR A 76 4.38 1.30 -6.37
CA TYR A 76 2.98 1.56 -6.69
C TYR A 76 2.29 0.35 -7.32
N ALA A 77 2.95 -0.33 -8.28
CA ALA A 77 2.40 -1.53 -8.90
C ALA A 77 2.21 -2.67 -7.90
N GLY A 78 3.22 -2.93 -7.06
CA GLY A 78 3.17 -3.98 -6.04
C GLY A 78 2.06 -3.76 -5.02
N LEU A 79 1.91 -2.54 -4.49
CA LEU A 79 0.81 -2.20 -3.58
C LEU A 79 -0.56 -2.26 -4.28
N THR A 80 -0.63 -1.88 -5.56
CA THR A 80 -1.87 -1.98 -6.34
C THR A 80 -2.33 -3.42 -6.46
N PHE A 81 -1.45 -4.33 -6.91
CA PHE A 81 -1.79 -5.75 -7.01
C PHE A 81 -2.11 -6.36 -5.65
N ASN A 82 -1.38 -5.97 -4.60
CA ASN A 82 -1.69 -6.41 -3.25
C ASN A 82 -3.13 -6.07 -2.85
N LEU A 83 -3.57 -4.83 -3.05
CA LEU A 83 -4.91 -4.37 -2.65
C LEU A 83 -6.01 -5.01 -3.51
N ILE A 84 -5.75 -5.20 -4.80
CA ILE A 84 -6.67 -5.94 -5.69
C ILE A 84 -6.83 -7.38 -5.23
N PHE A 85 -5.72 -8.08 -4.95
CA PHE A 85 -5.80 -9.46 -4.48
C PHE A 85 -6.43 -9.56 -3.09
N ALA A 86 -6.18 -8.62 -2.19
CA ALA A 86 -6.86 -8.57 -0.90
C ALA A 86 -8.40 -8.48 -1.07
N PHE A 87 -8.87 -7.60 -1.96
CA PHE A 87 -10.30 -7.53 -2.30
C PHE A 87 -10.82 -8.87 -2.85
N ILE A 88 -10.15 -9.45 -3.84
CA ILE A 88 -10.56 -10.72 -4.45
C ILE A 88 -10.63 -11.84 -3.41
N SER A 89 -9.63 -11.95 -2.53
CA SER A 89 -9.58 -13.00 -1.51
C SER A 89 -10.72 -12.88 -0.50
N HIS A 90 -10.99 -11.68 0.02
CA HIS A 90 -12.14 -11.47 0.89
C HIS A 90 -13.47 -11.69 0.15
N ALA A 91 -13.59 -11.21 -1.10
CA ALA A 91 -14.80 -11.41 -1.91
C ALA A 91 -15.10 -12.89 -2.20
N TYR A 92 -14.07 -13.74 -2.32
CA TYR A 92 -14.25 -15.14 -2.67
C TYR A 92 -14.33 -16.08 -1.45
N VAL A 93 -13.58 -15.79 -0.38
CA VAL A 93 -13.43 -16.72 0.74
C VAL A 93 -14.39 -16.41 1.90
N ASP A 94 -14.35 -15.19 2.45
CA ASP A 94 -15.15 -14.86 3.66
C ASP A 94 -16.42 -14.05 3.36
N GLN A 95 -16.47 -13.36 2.22
CA GLN A 95 -17.57 -12.51 1.76
C GLN A 95 -17.96 -11.41 2.77
N VAL A 96 -17.02 -11.00 3.61
CA VAL A 96 -17.26 -9.96 4.61
C VAL A 96 -17.11 -8.58 3.98
N MET A 97 -18.21 -7.85 3.87
CA MET A 97 -18.29 -6.56 3.18
C MET A 97 -17.25 -5.54 3.67
N SER A 98 -17.00 -5.47 4.98
CA SER A 98 -16.02 -4.53 5.54
C SER A 98 -14.59 -4.84 5.09
N TYR A 99 -14.21 -6.12 5.02
CA TYR A 99 -12.89 -6.53 4.56
C TYR A 99 -12.72 -6.44 3.03
N MET A 100 -13.82 -6.42 2.29
CA MET A 100 -13.82 -6.14 0.85
C MET A 100 -13.64 -4.65 0.55
N ILE A 101 -14.40 -3.78 1.23
CA ILE A 101 -14.38 -2.33 0.92
C ILE A 101 -13.05 -1.68 1.33
N MET A 102 -12.44 -2.13 2.42
CA MET A 102 -11.22 -1.50 2.96
C MET A 102 -10.06 -1.48 1.95
N PRO A 103 -9.66 -2.60 1.31
CA PRO A 103 -8.63 -2.58 0.26
C PRO A 103 -8.95 -1.63 -0.91
N LEU A 104 -10.22 -1.51 -1.32
CA LEU A 104 -10.63 -0.60 -2.38
C LEU A 104 -10.50 0.87 -1.98
N ALA A 105 -10.85 1.20 -0.74
CA ALA A 105 -10.69 2.55 -0.20
C ALA A 105 -9.20 2.94 -0.15
N VAL A 106 -8.33 2.05 0.32
CA VAL A 106 -6.87 2.28 0.35
C VAL A 106 -6.31 2.35 -1.07
N LEU A 107 -6.82 1.56 -2.01
CA LEU A 107 -6.43 1.60 -3.41
C LEU A 107 -6.75 2.96 -4.05
N ALA A 108 -7.91 3.53 -3.75
CA ALA A 108 -8.24 4.88 -4.21
C ALA A 108 -7.23 5.93 -3.68
N ILE A 109 -6.80 5.81 -2.42
CA ILE A 109 -5.78 6.68 -1.83
C ILE A 109 -4.41 6.46 -2.51
N LEU A 110 -4.06 5.21 -2.83
CA LEU A 110 -2.84 4.88 -3.56
C LEU A 110 -2.82 5.52 -4.94
N ILE A 111 -3.93 5.45 -5.67
CA ILE A 111 -4.11 6.09 -6.99
C ILE A 111 -4.01 7.62 -6.86
N LEU A 112 -4.62 8.22 -5.83
CA LEU A 112 -4.47 9.65 -5.57
C LEU A 112 -3.01 10.01 -5.28
N SER A 113 -2.31 9.25 -4.45
CA SER A 113 -0.87 9.45 -4.22
C SER A 113 -0.09 9.40 -5.53
N TYR A 114 -0.35 8.40 -6.39
CA TYR A 114 0.33 8.27 -7.68
C TYR A 114 0.09 9.47 -8.61
N CYS A 115 -1.17 9.83 -8.84
CA CYS A 115 -1.57 10.89 -9.77
C CYS A 115 -1.04 12.27 -9.37
N TYR A 116 -0.86 12.50 -8.08
CA TYR A 116 -0.36 13.77 -7.56
C TYR A 116 1.13 13.75 -7.21
N ASN A 117 1.83 12.63 -7.40
CA ASN A 117 3.26 12.50 -7.11
C ASN A 117 4.08 13.39 -8.06
N PRO A 118 4.74 14.46 -7.57
CA PRO A 118 5.44 15.38 -8.44
C PRO A 118 6.63 14.72 -9.14
N ARG A 119 7.28 13.72 -8.54
CA ARG A 119 8.47 13.08 -9.14
C ARG A 119 8.11 12.20 -10.34
N ILE A 120 6.96 11.56 -10.29
CA ILE A 120 6.45 10.73 -11.40
C ILE A 120 5.94 11.63 -12.52
N VAL A 121 5.15 12.65 -12.18
CA VAL A 121 4.59 13.58 -13.16
C VAL A 121 5.69 14.36 -13.91
N HIS A 122 6.72 14.84 -13.23
CA HIS A 122 7.81 15.57 -13.89
C HIS A 122 8.83 14.63 -14.57
N GLY A 123 9.03 13.41 -14.07
CA GLY A 123 9.90 12.42 -14.73
C GLY A 123 9.41 12.01 -16.12
N LYS A 124 8.09 11.96 -16.32
CA LYS A 124 7.47 11.73 -17.65
C LYS A 124 7.69 12.89 -18.62
N ALA A 125 7.85 14.13 -18.13
CA ALA A 125 8.06 15.31 -18.96
C ALA A 125 9.51 15.50 -19.45
N VAL A 126 10.49 14.82 -18.83
CA VAL A 126 11.91 14.90 -19.22
C VAL A 126 12.29 13.77 -20.19
N THR A 127 11.43 12.76 -20.33
CA THR A 127 11.67 11.55 -21.14
C THR A 127 10.79 11.48 -22.40
N ALA A 128 9.94 12.48 -22.63
CA ALA A 128 9.09 12.64 -23.82
C ALA A 128 9.58 13.84 -24.64
#